data_AF-A0A382JY96-F1
#
_entry.id   AF-A0A382JY96-F1
#
_cell.length_a   1.000
_cell.length_b   1.000
_cell.length_c   1.000
_cell.angle_alpha   90.00
_cell.angle_beta   90.00
_cell.angle_gamma   90.00
#
_symmetry.space_group_name_H-M   'P 1'
#
loop_
_entity.id
_entity.type
_entity.pdbx_description
1 polymer ?
#
loop_
_entity_poly.entity_id
_entity_poly.type
_entity_poly.pdbx_seq_one_letter_code
_entity_poly.pdbx_strand_id
1 'polypeptide(L)'
;EVMLESTTRFIANRQAWEDPWKREKAQNLLTLLLGALEADSKVGLKMNVPRSKLTEVMDILPALHAPTISSQTDEAWVAVEIIADERLVREIIPQLKRAGAEGIIEYPLNKVVY
;
A
#
# COMPACT_ATOMS: atom_id res chain seq x y z
N GLU A 1 35.54 -10.30 -12.92
CA GLU A 1 35.00 -9.17 -13.73
C GLU A 1 33.63 -9.57 -14.23
N VAL A 2 32.60 -8.74 -14.08
CA VAL A 2 31.23 -9.05 -14.52
C VAL A 2 31.05 -8.49 -15.93
N MET A 3 30.66 -9.35 -16.89
CA MET A 3 30.48 -8.94 -18.29
C MET A 3 29.10 -8.34 -18.56
N LEU A 4 28.04 -8.88 -17.94
CA LEU A 4 26.66 -8.46 -18.14
C LEU A 4 25.82 -8.73 -16.88
N GLU A 5 24.88 -7.82 -16.60
CA GLU A 5 23.86 -7.97 -15.57
C GLU A 5 22.48 -8.18 -16.20
N SER A 6 21.69 -9.08 -15.63
CA SER A 6 20.35 -9.42 -16.10
C SER A 6 19.29 -8.91 -15.14
N THR A 7 18.18 -8.44 -15.70
CA THR A 7 17.01 -7.97 -14.96
C THR A 7 15.75 -8.35 -15.73
N THR A 8 14.64 -8.56 -15.03
CA THR A 8 13.34 -8.74 -15.68
C THR A 8 12.93 -7.48 -16.43
N ARG A 9 12.49 -7.64 -17.68
CA ARG A 9 12.03 -6.55 -18.54
C ARG A 9 10.70 -6.93 -19.20
N PHE A 10 9.80 -5.97 -19.32
CA PHE A 10 8.62 -6.09 -20.16
C PHE A 10 8.98 -5.67 -21.58
N ILE A 11 8.88 -6.59 -22.54
CA ILE A 11 9.30 -6.37 -23.93
C ILE A 11 8.14 -6.61 -24.89
N ALA A 12 8.07 -5.81 -25.95
CA ALA A 12 7.08 -5.97 -27.01
C ALA A 12 7.77 -6.02 -28.38
N ASN A 13 7.23 -6.84 -29.29
CA ASN A 13 7.67 -6.85 -30.68
C ASN A 13 7.31 -5.52 -31.37
N ARG A 14 8.22 -4.96 -32.17
CA ARG A 14 8.03 -3.66 -32.83
C ARG A 14 6.81 -3.62 -33.77
N GLN A 15 6.59 -4.66 -34.59
CA GLN A 15 5.43 -4.70 -35.49
C GLN A 15 4.11 -4.83 -34.72
N ALA A 16 4.11 -5.61 -33.63
CA ALA A 16 2.94 -5.72 -32.77
C ALA A 16 2.62 -4.40 -32.05
N TRP A 17 3.62 -3.56 -31.78
CA TRP A 17 3.42 -2.25 -31.14
C TRP A 17 2.74 -1.21 -32.04
N GLU A 18 2.84 -1.36 -33.35
CA GLU A 18 2.16 -0.48 -34.32
C GLU A 18 0.66 -0.78 -34.43
N ASP A 19 0.22 -1.98 -34.05
CA ASP A 19 -1.20 -2.36 -33.96
C ASP A 19 -1.82 -1.71 -32.71
N PRO A 20 -2.81 -0.81 -32.85
CA PRO A 20 -3.34 -0.04 -31.72
C PRO A 20 -3.92 -0.92 -30.61
N TRP A 21 -4.63 -1.99 -30.97
CA TRP A 21 -5.26 -2.88 -30.01
C TRP A 21 -4.22 -3.67 -29.21
N LYS A 22 -3.17 -4.17 -29.88
CA LYS A 22 -2.08 -4.88 -29.21
C LYS A 22 -1.28 -3.95 -28.30
N ARG A 23 -1.03 -2.71 -28.73
CA ARG A 23 -0.35 -1.71 -27.92
C ARG A 23 -1.11 -1.39 -26.65
N GLU A 24 -2.41 -1.14 -26.75
CA GLU A 24 -3.28 -0.88 -25.59
C GLU A 24 -3.28 -2.08 -24.64
N LYS A 25 -3.41 -3.31 -25.18
CA LYS A 25 -3.35 -4.53 -24.37
C LYS A 25 -2.03 -4.66 -23.62
N ALA A 26 -0.91 -4.37 -24.28
CA ALA A 26 0.41 -4.41 -23.66
C ALA A 26 0.57 -3.34 -22.57
N GLN A 27 0.06 -2.13 -22.78
CA GLN A 27 0.07 -1.06 -21.78
C GLN A 27 -0.79 -1.43 -20.56
N ASN A 28 -1.96 -1.99 -20.76
CA ASN A 28 -2.82 -2.46 -19.66
C ASN A 28 -2.12 -3.54 -18.82
N LEU A 29 -1.42 -4.48 -19.46
CA LEU A 29 -0.61 -5.47 -18.75
C LEU A 29 0.54 -4.81 -17.98
N LEU A 30 1.25 -3.86 -18.59
CA LEU A 30 2.33 -3.13 -17.93
C LEU A 30 1.83 -2.41 -16.67
N THR A 31 0.69 -1.72 -16.73
CA THR A 31 0.08 -1.07 -15.56
C THR A 31 -0.20 -2.08 -14.44
N LEU A 32 -0.78 -3.24 -14.76
CA LEU A 32 -1.09 -4.28 -13.78
C LEU A 32 0.16 -4.94 -13.17
N LEU A 33 1.24 -5.05 -13.94
CA LEU A 33 2.53 -5.58 -13.51
C LEU A 33 3.25 -4.58 -12.60
N LEU A 34 3.33 -3.31 -13.01
CA LEU A 34 3.89 -2.24 -12.19
C LEU A 34 3.13 -2.10 -10.87
N GLY A 35 1.80 -2.15 -10.91
CA GLY A 35 1.02 -2.07 -9.68
C GLY A 35 1.21 -3.26 -8.75
N ALA A 36 1.52 -4.46 -9.28
CA ALA A 36 1.90 -5.60 -8.45
C ALA A 36 3.28 -5.41 -7.80
N LEU A 37 4.25 -4.87 -8.55
CA LEU A 37 5.58 -4.56 -8.02
C LEU A 37 5.52 -3.49 -6.93
N GLU A 38 4.67 -2.48 -7.10
CA GLU A 38 4.47 -1.43 -6.10
C GLU A 38 3.80 -1.97 -4.81
N ALA A 39 2.90 -2.94 -4.95
CA ALA A 39 2.22 -3.57 -3.83
C ALA A 39 3.11 -4.55 -3.04
N ASP A 40 4.15 -5.11 -3.66
CA ASP A 40 4.98 -6.20 -3.12
C ASP A 40 5.58 -5.88 -1.74
N SER A 41 5.98 -4.62 -1.51
CA SER A 41 6.53 -4.18 -0.23
C SER A 41 5.54 -3.48 0.69
N LYS A 42 4.24 -3.46 0.33
CA LYS A 42 3.21 -2.66 1.00
C LYS A 42 2.09 -3.53 1.56
N VAL A 43 1.57 -3.10 2.70
CA VAL A 43 0.42 -3.71 3.35
C VAL A 43 -0.61 -2.64 3.70
N GLY A 44 -1.86 -3.05 3.74
CA GLY A 44 -2.91 -2.25 4.36
C GLY A 44 -2.96 -2.51 5.85
N LEU A 45 -3.12 -1.44 6.63
CA LEU A 45 -3.31 -1.51 8.07
C LEU A 45 -4.62 -0.83 8.43
N LYS A 46 -5.50 -1.55 9.11
CA LYS A 46 -6.78 -1.06 9.60
C LYS A 46 -6.86 -1.23 11.11
N MET A 47 -7.35 -0.22 11.82
CA MET A 47 -7.45 -0.25 13.27
C MET A 47 -8.62 0.60 13.78
N ASN A 48 -9.06 0.33 14.99
CA ASN A 48 -9.99 1.16 15.75
C ASN A 48 -9.19 2.03 16.70
N VAL A 49 -9.55 3.31 16.80
CA VAL A 49 -8.86 4.28 17.65
C VAL A 49 -9.89 5.07 18.44
N PRO A 50 -9.75 5.20 19.78
CA PRO A 50 -10.56 6.13 20.55
C PRO A 50 -10.29 7.55 20.06
N ARG A 51 -11.33 8.37 19.88
CA ARG A 51 -11.16 9.77 19.43
C ARG A 51 -10.22 10.57 20.32
N SER A 52 -10.23 10.30 21.64
CA SER A 52 -9.33 10.93 22.62
C SER A 52 -7.85 10.60 22.41
N LYS A 53 -7.54 9.53 21.68
CA LYS A 53 -6.20 9.04 21.37
C LYS A 53 -5.81 9.20 19.91
N LEU A 54 -6.69 9.76 19.09
CA LEU A 54 -6.48 9.88 17.65
C LEU A 54 -5.20 10.64 17.32
N THR A 55 -4.96 11.80 17.96
CA THR A 55 -3.75 12.59 17.72
C THR A 55 -2.47 11.80 18.02
N GLU A 56 -2.41 11.12 19.17
CA GLU A 56 -1.26 10.30 19.59
C GLU A 56 -0.99 9.14 18.60
N VAL A 57 -2.06 8.53 18.07
CA VAL A 57 -1.95 7.50 17.03
C VAL A 57 -1.46 8.09 15.71
N MET A 58 -1.99 9.25 15.30
CA MET A 58 -1.62 9.90 14.04
C MET A 58 -0.15 10.32 14.01
N ASP A 59 0.44 10.67 15.15
CA ASP A 59 1.87 11.02 15.27
C ASP A 59 2.80 9.80 15.02
N ILE A 60 2.29 8.58 15.15
CA ILE A 60 3.03 7.33 14.91
C ILE A 60 2.96 6.91 13.44
N LEU A 61 1.87 7.25 12.74
CA LEU A 61 1.62 6.76 11.37
C LEU A 61 2.54 7.46 10.35
N PRO A 62 3.06 6.74 9.34
CA PRO A 62 3.88 7.33 8.29
C PRO A 62 3.10 8.33 7.43
N ALA A 63 3.74 9.46 7.10
CA ALA A 63 3.14 10.58 6.38
C ALA A 63 2.91 10.37 4.87
N LEU A 64 3.04 9.14 4.34
CA LEU A 64 3.08 8.89 2.89
C LEU A 64 1.76 9.24 2.18
N HIS A 65 0.60 9.02 2.81
CA HIS A 65 -0.70 9.51 2.37
C HIS A 65 -1.59 9.75 3.60
N ALA A 66 -2.43 10.79 3.57
CA ALA A 66 -3.31 11.12 4.69
C ALA A 66 -4.14 9.88 5.10
N PRO A 67 -4.06 9.42 6.35
CA PRO A 67 -4.85 8.29 6.82
C PRO A 67 -6.34 8.49 6.56
N THR A 68 -7.01 7.42 6.13
CA THR A 68 -8.46 7.45 6.01
C THR A 68 -9.06 7.27 7.39
N ILE A 69 -9.87 8.24 7.82
CA ILE A 69 -10.54 8.22 9.12
C ILE A 69 -12.04 8.13 8.87
N SER A 70 -12.66 7.07 9.39
CA SER A 70 -14.09 6.82 9.26
C SER A 70 -14.77 6.78 10.62
N SER A 71 -15.87 7.51 10.78
CA SER A 71 -16.70 7.44 11.99
C SER A 71 -17.33 6.05 12.14
N GLN A 72 -17.39 5.55 13.38
CA GLN A 72 -18.07 4.30 13.71
C GLN A 72 -19.42 4.56 14.35
N THR A 73 -20.21 3.49 14.54
CA THR A 73 -21.49 3.54 15.26
C THR A 73 -21.32 4.05 16.69
N ASP A 74 -20.21 3.68 17.34
CA ASP A 74 -19.79 4.29 18.60
C ASP A 74 -19.04 5.59 18.30
N GLU A 75 -19.63 6.72 18.67
CA GLU A 75 -19.07 8.04 18.44
C GLU A 75 -17.73 8.27 19.16
N ALA A 76 -17.43 7.50 20.21
CA ALA A 76 -16.15 7.59 20.90
C ALA A 76 -14.99 6.99 20.08
N TRP A 77 -15.28 6.29 18.99
CA TRP A 77 -14.30 5.56 18.18
C TRP A 77 -14.31 5.99 16.70
N VAL A 78 -13.14 5.85 16.08
CA VAL A 78 -12.94 5.98 14.64
C VAL A 78 -12.20 4.77 14.11
N ALA A 79 -12.48 4.39 12.87
CA ALA A 79 -11.65 3.46 12.13
C ALA A 79 -10.58 4.26 11.38
N VAL A 80 -9.33 3.84 11.50
CA VAL A 80 -8.18 4.43 10.81
C VAL A 80 -7.61 3.39 9.86
N GLU A 81 -7.37 3.78 8.61
CA GLU A 81 -6.83 2.93 7.57
C GLU A 81 -5.68 3.63 6.84
N ILE A 82 -4.56 2.92 6.68
CA ILE A 82 -3.37 3.38 5.95
C ILE A 82 -2.79 2.29 5.08
N ILE A 83 -2.03 2.71 4.06
CA ILE A 83 -1.10 1.85 3.33
C ILE A 83 0.32 2.21 3.76
N ALA A 84 1.12 1.22 4.16
CA ALA A 84 2.50 1.42 4.60
C ALA A 84 3.41 0.29 4.15
N ASP A 85 4.72 0.53 4.21
CA ASP A 85 5.71 -0.52 3.93
C ASP A 85 5.71 -1.57 5.03
N GLU A 86 5.68 -2.85 4.65
CA GLU A 86 5.56 -4.00 5.57
C GLU A 86 6.65 -3.97 6.66
N ARG A 87 7.88 -3.55 6.29
CA ARG A 87 9.00 -3.44 7.22
C ARG A 87 8.73 -2.46 8.36
N LEU A 88 8.12 -1.32 8.05
CA LEU A 88 7.77 -0.30 9.03
C LEU A 88 6.60 -0.75 9.91
N VAL A 89 5.63 -1.47 9.33
CA VAL A 89 4.43 -1.96 10.05
C VAL A 89 4.81 -2.80 11.28
N ARG A 90 5.83 -3.66 11.15
CA ARG A 90 6.37 -4.48 12.25
C ARG A 90 6.85 -3.64 13.45
N GLU A 91 7.34 -2.43 13.21
CA GLU A 91 7.83 -1.52 14.25
C GLU A 91 6.72 -0.67 14.86
N ILE A 92 5.72 -0.25 14.07
CA ILE A 92 4.66 0.66 14.53
C ILE A 92 3.50 -0.07 15.20
N ILE A 93 3.14 -1.31 14.84
CA ILE A 93 2.00 -2.03 15.46
C ILE A 93 2.09 -2.05 17.01
N PRO A 94 3.25 -2.40 17.63
CA PRO A 94 3.38 -2.36 19.08
C PRO A 94 3.28 -0.94 19.68
N GLN A 95 3.65 0.09 18.92
CA GLN A 95 3.54 1.49 19.33
C GLN A 95 2.07 1.94 19.29
N LEU A 96 1.38 1.63 18.19
CA LEU A 96 -0.05 1.90 18.00
C LEU A 96 -0.88 1.23 19.10
N LYS A 97 -0.58 -0.03 19.44
CA LYS A 97 -1.27 -0.73 20.52
C LYS A 97 -1.09 -0.03 21.87
N ARG A 98 0.11 0.48 22.17
CA ARG A 98 0.38 1.25 23.40
C ARG A 98 -0.29 2.62 23.42
N ALA A 99 -0.42 3.27 22.25
CA ALA A 99 -1.14 4.53 22.09
C ALA A 99 -2.67 4.38 22.20
N GLY A 100 -3.18 3.14 22.24
CA GLY A 100 -4.61 2.85 22.45
C GLY A 100 -5.36 2.38 21.20
N ALA A 101 -4.66 2.08 20.10
CA ALA A 101 -5.29 1.43 18.95
C ALA A 101 -5.71 -0.02 19.28
N GLU A 102 -6.86 -0.42 18.79
CA GLU A 102 -7.45 -1.74 18.97
C GLU A 102 -7.88 -2.36 17.66
N GLY A 103 -8.04 -3.68 17.63
CA GLY A 103 -8.46 -4.40 16.43
C GLY A 103 -7.56 -4.11 15.22
N ILE A 104 -6.23 -4.04 15.44
CA ILE A 104 -5.26 -3.78 14.38
C ILE A 104 -5.20 -5.01 13.47
N ILE A 105 -5.50 -4.81 12.18
CA ILE A 105 -5.53 -5.83 11.14
C ILE A 105 -4.58 -5.40 10.03
N GLU A 106 -3.64 -6.28 9.71
CA GLU A 106 -2.74 -6.17 8.56
C GLU A 106 -3.25 -7.08 7.44
N TYR A 107 -3.24 -6.60 6.21
CA TYR A 107 -3.59 -7.41 5.03
C TYR A 107 -2.68 -7.10 3.84
N PRO A 108 -2.33 -8.13 3.04
CA PRO A 108 -1.48 -7.95 1.88
C PRO A 108 -2.22 -7.19 0.77
N LEU A 109 -1.46 -6.41 0.00
CA LEU A 109 -1.98 -5.75 -1.20
C LEU A 109 -1.55 -6.54 -2.43
N ASN A 110 -2.49 -6.76 -3.35
CA ASN A 110 -2.18 -7.44 -4.61
C ASN A 110 -1.70 -6.47 -5.69
N LYS A 111 -2.21 -5.24 -5.68
CA LYS A 111 -1.89 -4.15 -6.63
C LYS A 111 -2.10 -2.79 -5.98
N VAL A 112 -1.19 -1.86 -6.24
CA VAL A 112 -1.31 -0.44 -5.93
C VAL A 112 -1.08 0.32 -7.24
N VAL A 113 -2.03 1.17 -7.63
CA VAL A 113 -1.96 1.94 -8.89
C VAL A 113 -2.13 3.41 -8.54
N TYR A 114 -1.25 4.26 -9.08
CA TYR A 114 -1.24 5.72 -8.92
C TYR A 114 -1.70 6.42 -10.20
#